data_AF-A0A4U2YE27-F1
#
_entry.id   AF-A0A4U2YE27-F1
#
_cell.length_a   1.000
_cell.length_b   1.000
_cell.length_c   1.000
_cell.angle_alpha   90.00
_cell.angle_beta   90.00
_cell.angle_gamma   90.00
#
_symmetry.space_group_name_H-M   'P 1'
#
loop_
_entity.id
_entity.type
_entity.pdbx_description
1 polymer ?
#
loop_
_entity_poly.entity_id
_entity_poly.type
_entity_poly.pdbx_seq_one_letter_code
_entity_poly.pdbx_strand_id
1 'polypeptide(L)'
;MVRYFLVFLLSCVVFISGCTQESQTASKQAIPEGFEALTLTDQQKKEIFEAAEKVGVDKVFVPSFVRKGQKLEKIVTGDQVLYFSLLFSNENEDTYLNVQESPGEVLLGGVIIEEKETKINNDIPAKWISFSNHKDNIEGASSGLYFQQDTTFIMISEKVNGKKNEFTKSAEEVATFLKPLIK
;
A
#
# COMPACT_ATOMS: atom_id res chain seq x y z
N MET A 1 7.23 -28.57 -69.05
CA MET A 1 6.96 -30.02 -69.21
C MET A 1 8.03 -30.80 -68.45
N VAL A 2 7.60 -31.80 -67.67
CA VAL A 2 8.35 -32.88 -66.97
C VAL A 2 9.31 -32.43 -65.84
N ARG A 3 9.00 -32.52 -64.54
CA ARG A 3 8.71 -33.65 -63.59
C ARG A 3 9.90 -34.56 -63.28
N TYR A 4 10.43 -34.48 -62.05
CA TYR A 4 10.85 -35.57 -61.13
C TYR A 4 10.96 -34.90 -59.73
N PHE A 5 10.17 -35.14 -58.68
CA PHE A 5 9.81 -36.34 -57.88
C PHE A 5 11.00 -37.03 -57.19
N LEU A 6 11.21 -36.75 -55.89
CA LEU A 6 11.63 -37.74 -54.87
C LEU A 6 11.45 -37.10 -53.46
N VAL A 7 10.39 -37.47 -52.72
CA VAL A 7 10.33 -38.47 -51.62
C VAL A 7 10.80 -37.93 -50.25
N PHE A 8 9.77 -37.63 -49.45
CA PHE A 8 9.62 -37.88 -48.01
C PHE A 8 10.84 -38.37 -47.21
N LEU A 9 11.18 -37.63 -46.15
CA LEU A 9 11.59 -38.24 -44.89
C LEU A 9 10.91 -37.53 -43.71
N LEU A 10 9.98 -38.30 -43.15
CA LEU A 10 9.27 -38.10 -41.90
C LEU A 10 10.28 -38.13 -40.74
N SER A 11 10.25 -37.16 -39.84
CA SER A 11 10.71 -37.34 -38.46
C SER A 11 9.88 -36.46 -37.54
N CYS A 12 8.85 -37.06 -36.95
CA CYS A 12 8.19 -36.53 -35.77
C CYS A 12 9.22 -36.44 -34.63
N VAL A 13 9.34 -35.27 -34.02
CA VAL A 13 9.59 -35.20 -32.56
C VAL A 13 8.53 -34.29 -31.96
N VAL A 14 7.88 -34.86 -30.97
CA VAL A 14 6.64 -34.46 -30.30
C VAL A 14 6.92 -33.39 -29.24
N PHE A 15 5.98 -32.45 -29.15
CA PHE A 15 5.56 -31.62 -28.00
C PHE A 15 6.41 -31.67 -26.72
N ILE A 16 6.80 -30.49 -26.24
CA ILE A 16 6.65 -30.16 -24.82
C ILE A 16 6.03 -28.77 -24.69
N SER A 17 4.99 -28.77 -23.85
CA SER A 17 4.25 -27.71 -23.20
C SER A 17 4.87 -26.31 -23.13
N GLY A 18 3.99 -25.33 -23.14
CA GLY A 18 4.33 -23.94 -22.92
C GLY A 18 4.90 -23.64 -21.55
N CYS A 19 5.44 -22.42 -21.46
CA CYS A 19 5.26 -21.55 -20.32
C CYS A 19 5.29 -20.13 -20.88
N THR A 20 4.20 -19.42 -20.62
CA THR A 20 4.06 -17.98 -20.62
C THR A 20 5.39 -17.33 -20.23
N GLN A 21 5.95 -16.51 -21.12
CA GLN A 21 7.07 -15.65 -20.76
C GLN A 21 6.50 -14.41 -20.06
N GLU A 22 5.88 -14.63 -18.90
CA GLU A 22 5.74 -13.59 -17.89
C GLU A 22 6.87 -13.78 -16.89
N SER A 23 7.92 -13.00 -17.09
CA SER A 23 8.76 -12.61 -15.97
C SER A 23 8.87 -11.10 -16.06
N GLN A 24 7.77 -10.44 -15.70
CA GLN A 24 7.87 -9.12 -15.11
C GLN A 24 8.79 -9.27 -13.91
N THR A 25 9.81 -8.43 -13.89
CA THR A 25 10.79 -8.24 -12.83
C THR A 25 10.09 -7.82 -11.55
N ALA A 26 9.49 -8.78 -10.84
CA ALA A 26 9.28 -8.65 -9.41
C ALA A 26 10.67 -8.65 -8.79
N SER A 27 11.12 -7.49 -8.33
CA SER A 27 12.17 -7.38 -7.32
C SER A 27 11.94 -8.49 -6.29
N LYS A 28 12.86 -9.46 -6.17
CA LYS A 28 12.82 -10.51 -5.13
C LYS A 28 13.20 -9.87 -3.79
N GLN A 29 12.38 -8.93 -3.35
CA GLN A 29 12.48 -8.34 -2.03
C GLN A 29 11.99 -9.39 -1.04
N ALA A 30 12.81 -9.73 -0.05
CA ALA A 30 12.43 -10.68 0.98
C ALA A 30 11.24 -10.12 1.76
N ILE A 31 10.15 -10.88 1.83
CA ILE A 31 8.97 -10.52 2.63
C ILE A 31 9.40 -10.53 4.11
N PRO A 32 9.20 -9.43 4.86
CA PRO A 32 9.53 -9.40 6.29
C PRO A 32 8.79 -10.46 7.10
N GLU A 33 9.36 -10.90 8.21
CA GLU A 33 8.73 -11.89 9.08
C GLU A 33 7.38 -11.38 9.62
N GLY A 34 6.35 -12.22 9.56
CA GLY A 34 4.99 -11.85 9.99
C GLY A 34 4.16 -11.10 8.94
N PHE A 35 4.72 -10.84 7.76
CA PHE A 35 4.03 -10.22 6.62
C PHE A 35 3.75 -11.22 5.49
N GLU A 36 2.88 -10.80 4.58
CA GLU A 36 2.59 -11.42 3.29
C GLU A 36 2.47 -10.36 2.19
N ALA A 37 2.68 -10.75 0.93
CA ALA A 37 2.56 -9.83 -0.19
C ALA A 37 1.12 -9.34 -0.35
N LEU A 38 0.94 -8.02 -0.47
CA LEU A 38 -0.37 -7.46 -0.74
C LEU A 38 -0.83 -7.91 -2.12
N THR A 39 -2.01 -8.53 -2.16
CA THR A 39 -2.72 -8.86 -3.41
C THR A 39 -4.01 -8.05 -3.45
N LEU A 40 -4.16 -7.23 -4.48
CA LEU A 40 -5.38 -6.46 -4.76
C LEU A 40 -6.03 -7.02 -6.02
N THR A 41 -7.34 -7.24 -5.98
CA THR A 41 -8.12 -7.58 -7.18
C THR A 41 -8.22 -6.37 -8.11
N ASP A 42 -8.49 -6.60 -9.39
CA ASP A 42 -8.64 -5.48 -10.35
C ASP A 42 -9.81 -4.56 -9.99
N GLN A 43 -10.87 -5.13 -9.39
CA GLN A 43 -11.99 -4.35 -8.86
C GLN A 43 -11.53 -3.44 -7.71
N GLN A 44 -10.73 -3.94 -6.76
CA GLN A 44 -10.19 -3.12 -5.66
C GLN A 44 -9.27 -2.02 -6.20
N LYS A 45 -8.39 -2.32 -7.16
CA LYS A 45 -7.53 -1.29 -7.77
C LYS A 45 -8.37 -0.17 -8.40
N LYS A 46 -9.42 -0.54 -9.13
CA LYS A 46 -10.34 0.42 -9.74
C LYS A 46 -10.99 1.32 -8.70
N GLU A 47 -11.53 0.74 -7.62
CA GLU A 47 -12.16 1.50 -6.53
C GLU A 47 -11.16 2.45 -5.84
N ILE A 48 -9.91 2.01 -5.65
CA ILE A 48 -8.85 2.85 -5.10
C ILE A 48 -8.58 4.06 -6.02
N PHE A 49 -8.45 3.83 -7.33
CA PHE A 49 -8.21 4.93 -8.27
C PHE A 49 -9.39 5.90 -8.35
N GLU A 50 -10.63 5.40 -8.33
CA GLU A 50 -11.83 6.24 -8.30
C GLU A 50 -11.88 7.11 -7.03
N ALA A 51 -11.52 6.54 -5.87
CA ALA A 51 -11.43 7.28 -4.62
C ALA A 51 -10.31 8.34 -4.64
N ALA A 52 -9.14 8.00 -5.17
CA ALA A 52 -8.01 8.91 -5.30
C ALA A 52 -8.32 10.08 -6.24
N GLU A 53 -8.95 9.81 -7.39
CA GLU A 53 -9.38 10.84 -8.35
C GLU A 53 -10.40 11.80 -7.73
N LYS A 54 -11.37 11.28 -6.96
CA LYS A 54 -12.38 12.09 -6.28
C LYS A 54 -11.78 13.15 -5.36
N VAL A 55 -10.62 12.84 -4.75
CA VAL A 55 -9.94 13.74 -3.80
C VAL A 55 -8.70 14.41 -4.38
N GLY A 56 -8.42 14.21 -5.68
CA GLY A 56 -7.33 14.86 -6.40
C GLY A 56 -5.93 14.29 -6.16
N VAL A 57 -5.80 13.03 -5.70
CA VAL A 57 -4.49 12.37 -5.58
C VAL A 57 -4.07 11.79 -6.92
N ASP A 58 -3.00 12.34 -7.50
CA ASP A 58 -2.48 11.93 -8.81
C ASP A 58 -1.73 10.58 -8.79
N LYS A 59 -0.96 10.34 -7.72
CA LYS A 59 -0.16 9.12 -7.52
C LYS A 59 -0.60 8.44 -6.23
N VAL A 60 -1.07 7.21 -6.38
CA VAL A 60 -1.51 6.34 -5.30
C VAL A 60 -0.37 5.42 -4.87
N PHE A 61 -0.14 5.31 -3.57
CA PHE A 61 0.88 4.46 -2.99
C PHE A 61 0.27 3.37 -2.11
N VAL A 62 0.48 2.11 -2.49
CA VAL A 62 0.00 0.96 -1.72
C VAL A 62 1.17 0.24 -1.04
N PRO A 63 0.97 -0.40 0.12
CA PRO A 63 2.01 -1.18 0.75
C PRO A 63 2.32 -2.43 -0.10
N SER A 64 3.60 -2.78 -0.22
CA SER A 64 3.99 -4.03 -0.90
C SER A 64 3.63 -5.28 -0.10
N PHE A 65 3.57 -5.15 1.22
CA PHE A 65 3.27 -6.23 2.15
C PHE A 65 2.28 -5.75 3.22
N VAL A 66 1.46 -6.67 3.71
CA VAL A 66 0.56 -6.46 4.87
C VAL A 66 0.82 -7.57 5.89
N ARG A 67 0.36 -7.41 7.14
CA ARG A 67 0.51 -8.49 8.12
C ARG A 67 -0.31 -9.70 7.68
N LYS A 68 0.18 -10.90 7.98
CA LYS A 68 -0.51 -12.14 7.60
C LYS A 68 -1.98 -12.12 8.00
N GLY A 69 -2.86 -12.39 7.04
CA GLY A 69 -4.31 -12.42 7.25
C GLY A 69 -4.99 -11.04 7.18
N GLN A 70 -4.25 -9.95 6.96
CA GLN A 70 -4.86 -8.65 6.67
C GLN A 70 -5.28 -8.55 5.21
N LYS A 71 -6.45 -7.97 4.98
CA LYS A 71 -6.97 -7.68 3.64
C LYS A 71 -7.49 -6.25 3.59
N LEU A 72 -7.58 -5.69 2.39
CA LEU A 72 -8.25 -4.40 2.20
C LEU A 72 -9.73 -4.58 2.58
N GLU A 73 -10.13 -3.91 3.66
CA GLU A 73 -11.48 -3.95 4.21
C GLU A 73 -12.31 -2.78 3.69
N LYS A 74 -11.71 -1.58 3.68
CA LYS A 74 -12.44 -0.35 3.40
C LYS A 74 -11.58 0.69 2.70
N ILE A 75 -12.23 1.43 1.80
CA ILE A 75 -11.72 2.67 1.22
C ILE A 75 -12.60 3.81 1.75
N VAL A 76 -11.98 4.81 2.39
CA VAL A 76 -12.67 5.96 2.98
C VAL A 76 -12.25 7.21 2.21
N THR A 77 -13.18 8.12 1.93
CA THR A 77 -12.85 9.45 1.38
C THR A 77 -13.31 10.53 2.35
N GLY A 78 -12.47 11.54 2.57
CA GLY A 78 -12.83 12.77 3.27
C GLY A 78 -13.34 13.80 2.27
N ASP A 79 -14.61 14.18 2.34
CA ASP A 79 -15.17 15.15 1.39
C ASP A 79 -14.82 16.60 1.76
N GLN A 80 -14.65 16.89 3.06
CA GLN A 80 -14.29 18.25 3.55
C GLN A 80 -12.78 18.47 3.62
N VAL A 81 -12.04 17.38 3.75
CA VAL A 81 -10.59 17.35 3.83
C VAL A 81 -10.15 16.37 2.75
N LEU A 82 -9.51 16.86 1.70
CA LEU A 82 -9.21 16.10 0.49
C LEU A 82 -8.22 14.97 0.81
N TYR A 83 -8.72 13.79 1.17
CA TYR A 83 -7.92 12.60 1.41
C TYR A 83 -8.72 11.34 1.10
N PHE A 84 -8.03 10.25 0.79
CA PHE A 84 -8.60 8.92 0.88
C PHE A 84 -7.74 8.03 1.79
N SER A 85 -8.34 6.98 2.33
CA SER A 85 -7.67 6.05 3.23
C SER A 85 -7.96 4.61 2.83
N LEU A 86 -6.93 3.79 2.87
CA LEU A 86 -6.96 2.35 2.67
C LEU A 86 -6.82 1.67 4.04
N LEU A 87 -7.90 1.04 4.50
CA LEU A 87 -7.92 0.29 5.75
C LEU A 87 -7.73 -1.20 5.46
N PHE A 88 -6.63 -1.75 5.97
CA PHE A 88 -6.33 -3.17 5.95
C PHE A 88 -6.52 -3.74 7.35
N SER A 89 -7.31 -4.79 7.50
CA SER A 89 -7.60 -5.40 8.80
C SER A 89 -7.66 -6.92 8.71
N ASN A 90 -7.52 -7.58 9.86
CA ASN A 90 -7.80 -9.00 10.02
C ASN A 90 -9.28 -9.22 10.39
N GLU A 91 -9.75 -10.46 10.30
CA GLU A 91 -11.17 -10.83 10.55
C GLU A 91 -11.70 -10.40 11.94
N ASN A 92 -10.82 -10.20 12.91
CA ASN A 92 -11.18 -9.81 14.29
C ASN A 92 -11.01 -8.30 14.56
N GLU A 93 -10.53 -7.50 13.60
CA GLU A 93 -10.27 -6.05 13.71
C GLU A 93 -9.33 -5.62 14.87
N ASP A 94 -8.68 -6.58 15.51
CA ASP A 94 -7.74 -6.33 16.61
C ASP A 94 -6.47 -5.63 16.14
N THR A 95 -6.13 -5.82 14.86
CA THR A 95 -4.97 -5.22 14.21
C THR A 95 -5.38 -4.62 12.86
N TYR A 96 -5.07 -3.34 12.67
CA TYR A 96 -5.27 -2.66 11.39
C TYR A 96 -4.03 -1.91 10.95
N LEU A 97 -3.94 -1.71 9.63
CA LEU A 97 -3.04 -0.78 8.96
C LEU A 97 -3.91 0.19 8.16
N ASN A 98 -3.71 1.49 8.39
CA ASN A 98 -4.38 2.56 7.65
C ASN A 98 -3.33 3.34 6.86
N VAL A 99 -3.48 3.38 5.54
CA VAL A 99 -2.65 4.23 4.66
C VAL A 99 -3.55 5.33 4.12
N GLN A 100 -3.31 6.55 4.57
CA GLN A 100 -4.03 7.73 4.11
C GLN A 100 -3.17 8.54 3.15
N GLU A 101 -3.78 9.03 2.09
CA GLU A 101 -3.12 9.83 1.06
C GLU A 101 -3.93 11.10 0.74
N SER A 102 -3.23 12.20 0.49
CA SER A 102 -3.82 13.52 0.20
C SER A 102 -2.96 14.31 -0.80
N PRO A 103 -3.55 15.16 -1.67
CA PRO A 103 -2.78 16.03 -2.57
C PRO A 103 -2.18 17.26 -1.87
N GLY A 104 -2.56 17.52 -0.62
CA GLY A 104 -2.08 18.66 0.16
C GLY A 104 -1.71 18.26 1.57
N GLU A 105 -1.01 19.16 2.26
CA GLU A 105 -0.75 18.97 3.68
C GLU A 105 -2.08 19.03 4.43
N VAL A 106 -2.56 17.86 4.83
CA VAL A 106 -3.75 17.70 5.63
C VAL A 106 -3.34 17.48 7.09
N LEU A 107 -3.51 18.52 7.89
CA LEU A 107 -3.56 18.38 9.34
C LEU A 107 -4.96 17.84 9.69
N LEU A 108 -4.99 16.56 10.05
CA LEU A 108 -6.12 15.62 10.16
C LEU A 108 -7.37 16.02 10.96
N GLY A 109 -7.98 17.18 10.68
CA GLY A 109 -9.25 17.61 11.29
C GLY A 109 -9.23 17.64 12.83
N GLY A 110 -8.06 17.51 13.45
CA GLY A 110 -7.83 17.28 14.86
C GLY A 110 -6.60 18.05 15.35
N VAL A 111 -6.46 18.14 16.66
CA VAL A 111 -5.37 18.87 17.31
C VAL A 111 -4.14 17.95 17.41
N ILE A 112 -3.00 18.40 16.87
CA ILE A 112 -1.70 17.74 17.09
C ILE A 112 -1.34 17.85 18.57
N ILE A 113 -1.12 16.70 19.21
CA ILE A 113 -0.71 16.58 20.62
C ILE A 113 0.81 16.48 20.70
N GLU A 114 1.42 15.69 19.83
CA GLU A 114 2.86 15.44 19.79
C GLU A 114 3.33 15.33 18.34
N GLU A 115 4.51 15.90 18.08
CA GLU A 115 5.23 15.76 16.81
C GLU A 115 6.70 15.44 17.09
N LYS A 116 7.23 14.46 16.39
CA LYS A 116 8.64 14.06 16.47
C LYS A 116 9.21 13.77 15.09
N GLU A 117 10.20 14.56 14.69
CA GLU A 117 10.94 14.36 13.44
C GLU A 117 11.63 12.99 13.38
N THR A 118 11.61 12.36 12.21
CA THR A 118 12.27 11.09 11.89
C THR A 118 12.64 11.04 10.40
N LYS A 119 13.14 9.90 9.92
CA LYS A 119 13.41 9.66 8.49
C LYS A 119 13.07 8.22 8.11
N ILE A 120 12.50 8.05 6.92
CA ILE A 120 12.31 6.73 6.30
C ILE A 120 13.54 6.43 5.43
N ASN A 121 14.12 5.23 5.57
CA ASN A 121 15.36 4.82 4.89
C ASN A 121 16.53 5.81 5.01
N ASN A 122 16.57 6.63 6.06
CA ASN A 122 17.52 7.73 6.28
C ASN A 122 17.46 8.90 5.28
N ASP A 123 16.59 8.85 4.28
CA ASP A 123 16.60 9.80 3.16
C ASP A 123 15.30 10.60 3.03
N ILE A 124 14.16 10.03 3.39
CA ILE A 124 12.85 10.68 3.27
C ILE A 124 12.49 11.33 4.61
N PRO A 125 12.37 12.68 4.68
CA PRO A 125 11.91 13.37 5.88
C PRO A 125 10.51 12.89 6.28
N ALA A 126 10.33 12.59 7.56
CA ALA A 126 9.07 12.10 8.09
C ALA A 126 8.85 12.60 9.51
N LYS A 127 7.61 12.54 9.98
CA LYS A 127 7.21 12.99 11.30
C LYS A 127 6.32 11.94 11.92
N TRP A 128 6.62 11.58 13.16
CA TRP A 128 5.66 10.91 14.01
C TRP A 128 4.69 11.94 14.56
N ILE A 129 3.41 11.79 14.26
CA ILE A 129 2.35 12.71 14.69
C ILE A 129 1.34 11.95 15.53
N SER A 130 1.04 12.47 16.72
CA SER A 130 -0.10 12.06 17.53
C SER A 130 -1.16 13.17 17.50
N PHE A 131 -2.40 12.82 17.20
CA PHE A 131 -3.51 13.77 17.06
C PHE A 131 -4.77 13.27 17.76
N SER A 132 -5.63 14.20 18.19
CA SER A 132 -6.93 13.88 18.79
C SER A 132 -7.99 14.87 18.33
N ASN A 133 -9.25 14.47 18.43
CA ASN A 133 -10.40 15.34 18.16
C ASN A 133 -10.46 16.54 19.14
N HIS A 134 -9.80 16.45 20.30
CA HIS A 134 -9.69 17.55 21.26
C HIS A 134 -8.33 17.51 21.98
N LYS A 135 -7.75 18.67 22.31
CA LYS A 135 -6.44 18.78 22.97
C LYS A 135 -6.37 18.02 24.31
N ASP A 136 -7.49 17.95 25.01
CA ASP A 136 -7.60 17.33 26.34
C ASP A 136 -8.01 15.85 26.28
N ASN A 137 -8.35 15.31 25.10
CA ASN A 137 -8.74 13.91 24.92
C ASN A 137 -7.56 13.06 24.43
N ILE A 138 -6.53 12.95 25.26
CA ILE A 138 -5.29 12.24 24.94
C ILE A 138 -5.52 10.72 24.85
N GLU A 139 -6.44 10.17 25.65
CA GLU A 139 -6.77 8.73 25.64
C GLU A 139 -7.41 8.27 24.32
N GLY A 140 -8.10 9.18 23.64
CA GLY A 140 -8.70 8.96 22.31
C GLY A 140 -7.79 9.34 21.15
N ALA A 141 -6.53 9.72 21.40
CA ALA A 141 -5.60 10.11 20.34
C ALA A 141 -5.40 8.97 19.34
N SER A 142 -4.87 9.30 18.17
CA SER A 142 -4.35 8.39 17.15
C SER A 142 -2.94 8.83 16.79
N SER A 143 -2.08 7.90 16.41
CA SER A 143 -0.69 8.19 16.05
C SER A 143 -0.35 7.57 14.70
N GLY A 144 0.43 8.29 13.91
CA GLY A 144 0.85 7.83 12.59
C GLY A 144 2.17 8.44 12.15
N LEU A 145 2.83 7.75 11.21
CA LEU A 145 4.00 8.23 10.50
C LEU A 145 3.54 9.06 9.30
N TYR A 146 3.88 10.33 9.29
CA TYR A 146 3.51 11.31 8.28
C TYR A 146 4.72 11.72 7.43
N PHE A 147 4.56 11.75 6.12
CA PHE A 147 5.63 12.14 5.20
C PHE A 147 5.04 12.54 3.84
N GLN A 148 5.88 13.10 2.98
CA GLN A 148 5.52 13.39 1.60
C GLN A 148 6.34 12.49 0.67
N GLN A 149 5.67 11.88 -0.30
CA GLN A 149 6.31 11.13 -1.37
C GLN A 149 5.82 11.66 -2.71
N ASP A 150 6.75 12.11 -3.55
CA ASP A 150 6.46 12.91 -4.74
C ASP A 150 5.57 14.12 -4.39
N THR A 151 4.35 14.18 -4.93
CA THR A 151 3.35 15.22 -4.69
C THR A 151 2.28 14.81 -3.68
N THR A 152 2.34 13.58 -3.16
CA THR A 152 1.32 13.01 -2.27
C THR A 152 1.79 13.06 -0.83
N PHE A 153 0.93 13.57 0.04
CA PHE A 153 1.12 13.50 1.49
C PHE A 153 0.52 12.21 2.02
N ILE A 154 1.30 11.47 2.79
CA ILE A 154 0.97 10.11 3.24
C ILE A 154 1.02 10.04 4.76
N MET A 155 0.01 9.43 5.35
CA MET A 155 0.04 9.01 6.75
C MET A 155 -0.18 7.50 6.86
N ILE A 156 0.72 6.83 7.56
CA ILE A 156 0.59 5.42 7.93
C ILE A 156 0.29 5.34 9.42
N SER A 157 -0.87 4.79 9.78
CA SER A 157 -1.27 4.53 11.16
C SER A 157 -1.55 3.05 11.35
N GLU A 158 -1.17 2.50 12.49
CA GLU A 158 -1.42 1.11 12.83
C GLU A 158 -1.99 0.99 14.23
N LYS A 159 -2.78 -0.07 14.43
CA LYS A 159 -3.15 -0.58 15.75
C LYS A 159 -2.72 -2.03 15.80
N VAL A 160 -2.01 -2.44 16.84
CA VAL A 160 -1.53 -3.81 17.01
C VAL A 160 -2.06 -4.36 18.32
N ASN A 161 -2.77 -5.48 18.26
CA ASN A 161 -3.31 -6.20 19.42
C ASN A 161 -4.11 -5.30 20.38
N GLY A 162 -5.02 -4.48 19.86
CA GLY A 162 -5.86 -3.64 20.72
C GLY A 162 -5.18 -2.37 21.27
N LYS A 163 -3.84 -2.31 21.26
CA LYS A 163 -3.08 -1.13 21.71
C LYS A 163 -3.15 -0.03 20.66
N LYS A 164 -3.78 1.08 21.04
CA LYS A 164 -3.78 2.32 20.25
C LYS A 164 -2.48 3.09 20.55
N ASN A 165 -2.03 3.90 19.59
CA ASN A 165 -1.18 5.08 19.85
C ASN A 165 0.28 4.81 20.21
N GLU A 166 0.89 3.76 19.67
CA GLU A 166 2.33 3.55 19.79
C GLU A 166 2.99 3.79 18.43
N PHE A 167 4.11 4.52 18.41
CA PHE A 167 4.96 4.59 17.22
C PHE A 167 5.53 3.20 16.97
N THR A 168 5.06 2.55 15.90
CA THR A 168 5.48 1.20 15.56
C THR A 168 6.64 1.23 14.55
N LYS A 169 7.67 0.42 14.78
CA LYS A 169 8.68 0.18 13.74
C LYS A 169 8.07 -0.39 12.45
N SER A 170 6.94 -1.11 12.57
CA SER A 170 6.24 -1.65 11.41
C SER A 170 5.69 -0.57 10.48
N ALA A 171 5.28 0.60 10.97
CA ALA A 171 4.83 1.67 10.08
C ALA A 171 6.00 2.27 9.28
N GLU A 172 7.21 2.37 9.87
CA GLU A 172 8.43 2.76 9.13
C GLU A 172 8.84 1.69 8.09
N GLU A 173 8.70 0.40 8.44
CA GLU A 173 8.93 -0.71 7.50
C GLU A 173 7.91 -0.69 6.35
N VAL A 174 6.63 -0.48 6.64
CA VAL A 174 5.58 -0.36 5.60
C VAL A 174 5.86 0.84 4.71
N ALA A 175 6.23 2.00 5.28
CA ALA A 175 6.57 3.20 4.53
C ALA A 175 7.73 2.95 3.54
N THR A 176 8.75 2.22 3.99
CA THR A 176 9.91 1.82 3.19
C THR A 176 9.53 0.98 1.97
N PHE A 177 8.43 0.24 2.04
CA PHE A 177 7.97 -0.65 0.97
C PHE A 177 6.67 -0.18 0.32
N LEU A 178 6.30 1.10 0.44
CA LEU A 178 5.26 1.66 -0.40
C LEU A 178 5.68 1.63 -1.87
N LYS A 179 4.75 1.25 -2.74
CA LYS A 179 4.93 1.25 -4.19
C LYS A 179 3.79 2.01 -4.86
N PRO A 180 4.06 2.70 -5.98
CA PRO A 180 2.99 3.25 -6.80
C PRO A 180 2.04 2.13 -7.23
N LEU A 181 0.73 2.36 -7.05
CA LEU A 181 -0.28 1.49 -7.63
C LEU A 181 -0.29 1.70 -9.14
N ILE A 182 -0.20 0.60 -9.89
CA ILE A 182 -0.22 0.61 -11.36
C ILE A 182 -1.65 0.26 -11.80
N LYS A 183 -2.19 1.07 -12.72
CA LYS A 183 -3.50 0.85 -13.37
C LYS A 183 -3.53 -0.44 -14.17
#